data_AF-A0A1H1Z931-F1
#
_entry.id   AF-A0A1H1Z931-F1
#
_cell.length_a   1.000
_cell.length_b   1.000
_cell.length_c   1.000
_cell.angle_alpha   90.00
_cell.angle_beta   90.00
_cell.angle_gamma   90.00
#
_symmetry.space_group_name_H-M   'P 1'
#
loop_
_entity.id
_entity.type
_entity.pdbx_description
1 polymer ?
#
loop_
_entity_poly.entity_id
_entity_poly.type
_entity_poly.pdbx_seq_one_letter_code
_entity_poly.pdbx_strand_id
1 'polypeptide(L)'
;MDENERFPVLPKPRFTLVRIAVPVDVPDHVKKSLAETGVPAGLIGYEYQALPAAVHLDGPLGGHLVAFGSSGAFGRVCVDVHTGAVRYVPEPGSTYVSEVNRDVGSFTRCVAAVIDRFPFYEEDSDEEEFWRLAGELRDIVRSYDPGKYAEDGFWDLFCEDAAQGYYSDWDYPGP
;
A
#
# COMPACT_ATOMS: atom_id res chain seq x y z
N MET A 1 -4.31 26.87 3.11
CA MET A 1 -3.30 25.81 2.96
C MET A 1 -2.83 25.97 1.53
N ASP A 2 -1.59 26.43 1.35
CA ASP A 2 -1.07 26.75 0.00
C ASP A 2 -1.08 25.47 -0.85
N GLU A 3 -1.80 25.48 -1.97
CA GLU A 3 -1.93 24.38 -2.95
C GLU A 3 -0.63 24.11 -3.73
N ASN A 4 0.55 24.48 -3.19
CA ASN A 4 1.81 24.49 -3.93
C ASN A 4 2.99 23.84 -3.20
N GLU A 5 2.73 23.07 -2.13
CA GLU A 5 3.73 22.15 -1.59
C GLU A 5 3.86 20.96 -2.54
N ARG A 6 4.78 21.07 -3.51
CA ARG A 6 5.19 19.92 -4.33
C ARG A 6 5.63 18.81 -3.39
N PHE A 7 4.95 17.67 -3.45
CA PHE A 7 5.39 16.45 -2.81
C PHE A 7 6.87 16.19 -3.16
N PRO A 8 7.71 15.80 -2.19
CA PRO A 8 9.12 15.57 -2.46
C PRO A 8 9.30 14.48 -3.53
N VAL A 9 10.15 14.74 -4.53
CA VAL A 9 10.50 13.74 -5.56
C VAL A 9 11.00 12.48 -4.87
N LEU A 10 10.34 11.35 -5.15
CA LEU A 10 10.72 10.06 -4.59
C LEU A 10 11.79 9.39 -5.47
N PRO A 11 12.74 8.65 -4.88
CA PRO A 11 13.67 7.86 -5.67
C PRO A 11 12.93 6.78 -6.46
N LYS A 12 13.57 6.26 -7.51
CA LYS A 12 13.04 5.10 -8.25
C LYS A 12 12.61 3.99 -7.29
N PRO A 13 11.45 3.35 -7.53
CA PRO A 13 10.95 2.29 -6.68
C PRO A 13 12.00 1.19 -6.47
N ARG A 14 12.23 0.86 -5.20
CA ARG A 14 13.14 -0.20 -4.80
C ARG A 14 12.59 -0.92 -3.60
N PHE A 15 12.44 -2.24 -3.73
CA PHE A 15 11.98 -3.06 -2.63
C PHE A 15 13.04 -3.09 -1.53
N THR A 16 12.66 -2.60 -0.35
CA THR A 16 13.44 -2.66 0.88
C THR A 16 12.50 -2.87 2.05
N LEU A 17 12.98 -3.56 3.09
CA LEU A 17 12.25 -3.73 4.34
C LEU A 17 12.76 -2.77 5.39
N VAL A 18 11.83 -2.15 6.11
CA VAL A 18 12.10 -1.33 7.28
C VAL A 18 11.42 -1.93 8.50
N ARG A 19 12.05 -1.75 9.66
CA ARG A 19 11.48 -2.10 10.94
C ARG A 19 10.92 -0.83 11.56
N ILE A 20 9.70 -0.91 12.05
CA ILE A 20 9.01 0.23 12.63
C ILE A 20 8.81 -0.01 14.12
N ALA A 21 8.77 1.07 14.90
CA ALA A 21 8.40 0.96 16.31
C ALA A 21 6.93 0.52 16.42
N VAL A 22 6.61 -0.33 17.39
CA VAL A 22 5.24 -0.85 17.58
C VAL A 22 4.80 -0.57 19.02
N PRO A 23 3.56 -0.08 19.25
CA PRO A 23 3.05 0.16 20.60
C PRO A 23 3.08 -1.10 21.48
N VAL A 24 3.27 -0.90 22.78
CA VAL A 24 3.49 -1.99 23.76
C VAL A 24 2.28 -2.88 23.96
N ASP A 25 1.09 -2.36 23.70
CA ASP A 25 -0.21 -3.01 23.85
C ASP A 25 -0.64 -3.82 22.61
N VAL A 26 0.12 -3.72 21.50
CA VAL A 26 -0.12 -4.54 20.31
C VAL A 26 0.25 -6.01 20.58
N PRO A 27 -0.56 -6.99 20.14
CA PRO A 27 -0.25 -8.41 20.32
C PRO A 27 1.08 -8.84 19.68
N ASP A 28 1.76 -9.81 20.31
CA ASP A 28 3.11 -10.23 19.91
C ASP A 28 3.22 -10.74 18.47
N HIS A 29 2.17 -11.38 17.96
CA HIS A 29 2.16 -11.87 16.58
C HIS A 29 2.20 -10.71 15.55
N VAL A 30 1.54 -9.59 15.86
CA VAL A 30 1.61 -8.36 15.05
C VAL A 30 2.95 -7.66 15.23
N LYS A 31 3.43 -7.54 16.47
CA LYS A 31 4.77 -6.98 16.75
C LYS A 31 5.86 -7.72 15.98
N LYS A 32 5.83 -9.05 15.97
CA LYS A 32 6.76 -9.88 15.20
C LYS A 32 6.74 -9.57 13.71
N SER A 33 5.54 -9.34 13.16
CA SER A 33 5.38 -9.00 11.74
C SER A 33 5.96 -7.60 11.45
N LEU A 34 5.61 -6.59 12.24
CA LEU A 34 5.99 -5.19 11.98
C LEU A 34 7.42 -4.82 12.40
N ALA A 35 7.87 -5.29 13.57
CA ALA A 35 9.14 -4.88 14.17
C ALA A 35 10.30 -5.86 13.92
N GLU A 36 10.04 -7.17 13.86
CA GLU A 36 11.12 -8.16 13.67
C GLU A 36 11.32 -8.48 12.19
N THR A 37 10.23 -8.85 11.50
CA THR A 37 10.22 -9.18 10.07
C THR A 37 10.39 -7.92 9.22
N GLY A 38 9.68 -6.85 9.60
CA GLY A 38 9.67 -5.58 8.88
C GLY A 38 8.58 -5.51 7.83
N VAL A 39 8.34 -4.30 7.34
CA VAL A 39 7.36 -3.95 6.31
C VAL A 39 8.07 -3.33 5.11
N PRO A 40 7.49 -3.34 3.90
CA PRO A 40 8.08 -2.63 2.77
C PRO A 40 8.28 -1.14 3.12
N ALA A 41 9.38 -0.52 2.70
CA ALA A 41 9.60 0.90 2.95
C ALA A 41 8.61 1.79 2.18
N GLY A 42 8.21 1.35 1.00
CA GLY A 42 7.23 1.99 0.15
C GLY A 42 6.87 1.13 -1.06
N LEU A 43 5.92 1.63 -1.84
CA LEU A 43 5.52 1.13 -3.16
C LEU A 43 5.97 2.14 -4.24
N ILE A 44 5.31 2.15 -5.40
CA ILE A 44 5.46 3.17 -6.44
C ILE A 44 4.86 4.49 -5.93
N GLY A 45 5.57 5.61 -6.11
CA GLY A 45 5.08 6.92 -5.69
C GLY A 45 4.63 6.96 -4.23
N TYR A 46 3.48 7.58 -3.99
CA TYR A 46 2.86 7.70 -2.67
C TYR A 46 1.78 6.65 -2.40
N GLU A 47 1.66 5.63 -3.25
CA GLU A 47 0.66 4.56 -3.12
C GLU A 47 0.77 3.85 -1.78
N TYR A 48 1.99 3.65 -1.31
CA TYR A 48 2.24 3.19 0.05
C TYR A 48 3.60 3.67 0.55
N GLN A 49 3.65 4.12 1.79
CA GLN A 49 4.88 4.46 2.51
C GLN A 49 4.79 3.94 3.94
N ALA A 50 5.84 3.27 4.43
CA ALA A 50 5.90 2.85 5.82
C ALA A 50 5.94 4.06 6.76
N LEU A 51 5.17 3.99 7.85
CA LEU A 51 5.27 4.96 8.93
C LEU A 51 6.54 4.71 9.76
N PRO A 52 7.15 5.75 10.36
CA PRO A 52 8.31 5.56 11.25
C PRO A 52 7.96 4.75 12.51
N ALA A 53 6.69 4.79 12.92
CA ALA A 53 6.14 4.02 14.02
C ALA A 53 4.70 3.63 13.69
N ALA A 54 4.31 2.44 14.11
CA ALA A 54 2.94 1.99 14.03
C ALA A 54 2.08 2.79 15.02
N VAL A 55 0.87 3.16 14.62
CA VAL A 55 -0.05 3.97 15.42
C VAL A 55 -1.43 3.33 15.45
N HIS A 56 -2.07 3.35 16.62
CA HIS A 56 -3.49 2.99 16.68
C HIS A 56 -4.32 3.99 15.90
N LEU A 57 -5.30 3.50 15.16
CA LEU A 57 -6.29 4.40 14.57
C LEU A 57 -7.34 4.79 15.59
N ASP A 58 -7.59 6.08 15.69
CA ASP A 58 -8.74 6.66 16.37
C ASP A 58 -9.98 6.59 15.47
N GLY A 59 -11.17 6.62 16.08
CA GLY A 59 -12.45 6.76 15.35
C GLY A 59 -13.33 5.50 15.38
N PRO A 60 -14.36 5.43 14.51
CA PRO A 60 -15.39 4.39 14.57
C PRO A 60 -14.88 2.97 14.34
N LEU A 61 -13.79 2.85 13.57
CA LEU A 61 -13.07 1.61 13.32
C LEU A 61 -11.91 1.37 14.31
N GLY A 62 -11.70 2.30 15.25
CA GLY A 62 -10.58 2.30 16.17
C GLY A 62 -10.62 1.18 17.22
N GLY A 63 -9.44 0.81 17.73
CA GLY A 63 -9.27 -0.15 18.82
C GLY A 63 -8.81 -1.56 18.41
N HIS A 64 -8.94 -1.94 17.14
CA HIS A 64 -8.41 -3.20 16.61
C HIS A 64 -7.50 -3.01 15.38
N LEU A 65 -7.35 -1.78 14.89
CA LEU A 65 -6.50 -1.46 13.74
C LEU A 65 -5.29 -0.66 14.18
N VAL A 66 -4.12 -1.13 13.74
CA VAL A 66 -2.83 -0.46 13.91
C VAL A 66 -2.32 -0.09 12.53
N ALA A 67 -2.25 1.21 12.24
CA ALA A 67 -1.67 1.71 11.00
C ALA A 67 -0.15 1.52 11.01
N PHE A 68 0.40 1.00 9.92
CA PHE A 68 1.85 0.85 9.72
C PHE A 68 2.34 1.51 8.43
N GLY A 69 1.43 2.01 7.59
CA GLY A 69 1.77 2.81 6.42
C GLY A 69 0.71 3.85 6.09
N SER A 70 1.11 4.83 5.29
CA SER A 70 0.24 5.79 4.61
C SER A 70 0.10 5.44 3.14
N SER A 71 -1.00 5.89 2.53
CA SER A 71 -1.27 5.82 1.10
C SER A 71 -1.90 7.15 0.69
N GLY A 72 -1.29 7.85 -0.27
CA GLY A 72 -1.62 9.23 -0.59
C GLY A 72 -1.56 10.16 0.63
N ALA A 73 -2.34 11.24 0.60
CA ALA A 73 -2.37 12.24 1.68
C ALA A 73 -3.10 11.74 2.94
N PHE A 74 -4.12 10.89 2.79
CA PHE A 74 -5.08 10.59 3.86
C PHE A 74 -5.16 9.10 4.21
N GLY A 75 -4.92 8.23 3.24
CA GLY A 75 -5.07 6.80 3.36
C GLY A 75 -4.14 6.17 4.39
N ARG A 76 -4.60 5.09 5.01
CA ARG A 76 -3.85 4.31 6.01
C ARG A 76 -3.91 2.84 5.68
N VAL A 77 -2.73 2.23 5.60
CA VAL A 77 -2.58 0.77 5.54
C VAL A 77 -2.32 0.27 6.95
N CYS A 78 -3.22 -0.62 7.39
CA CYS A 78 -3.33 -1.05 8.78
C CYS A 78 -3.24 -2.56 8.88
N VAL A 79 -2.91 -3.04 10.07
CA VAL A 79 -3.07 -4.44 10.45
C VAL A 79 -4.16 -4.55 11.51
N ASP A 80 -5.07 -5.49 11.32
CA ASP A 80 -6.05 -5.89 12.31
C ASP A 80 -5.37 -6.75 13.38
N VAL A 81 -5.41 -6.31 14.64
CA VAL A 81 -4.69 -6.95 15.76
C VAL A 81 -5.27 -8.29 16.19
N HIS A 82 -6.48 -8.63 15.77
CA HIS A 82 -7.12 -9.90 16.07
C HIS A 82 -6.84 -10.95 15.01
N THR A 83 -6.85 -10.53 13.74
CA THR A 83 -6.73 -11.46 12.60
C THR A 83 -5.36 -11.45 11.95
N GLY A 84 -4.58 -10.38 12.14
CA GLY A 84 -3.33 -10.13 11.41
C GLY A 84 -3.53 -9.67 9.97
N ALA A 85 -4.78 -9.49 9.52
CA ALA A 85 -5.08 -9.08 8.16
C ALA A 85 -4.70 -7.62 7.90
N VAL A 86 -4.22 -7.36 6.69
CA VAL A 86 -3.91 -6.00 6.22
C VAL A 86 -5.18 -5.37 5.67
N ARG A 87 -5.45 -4.15 6.14
CA ARG A 87 -6.65 -3.37 5.87
C ARG A 87 -6.28 -2.01 5.31
N TYR A 88 -7.15 -1.43 4.50
CA TYR A 88 -7.01 -0.08 4.00
C TYR A 88 -8.16 0.78 4.50
N VAL A 89 -7.81 1.93 5.05
CA VAL A 89 -8.75 2.97 5.49
C VAL A 89 -8.48 4.20 4.64
N PRO A 90 -9.41 4.64 3.79
CA PRO A 90 -9.14 5.67 2.77
C PRO A 90 -8.92 7.07 3.35
N GLU A 91 -9.57 7.38 4.49
CA GLU A 91 -9.47 8.70 5.10
C GLU A 91 -9.68 8.66 6.62
N PRO A 92 -9.16 9.66 7.37
CA PRO A 92 -9.42 9.79 8.80
C PRO A 92 -10.92 9.83 9.14
N GLY A 93 -11.33 9.05 10.13
CA GLY A 93 -12.73 8.99 10.56
C GLY A 93 -13.66 8.17 9.67
N SER A 94 -13.15 7.55 8.61
CA SER A 94 -13.93 6.66 7.75
C SER A 94 -14.58 5.53 8.57
N THR A 95 -15.79 5.16 8.18
CA THR A 95 -16.49 3.95 8.65
C THR A 95 -16.29 2.77 7.70
N TYR A 96 -15.59 3.00 6.58
CA TYR A 96 -15.28 2.00 5.58
C TYR A 96 -13.85 1.50 5.74
N VAL A 97 -13.69 0.18 5.64
CA VAL A 97 -12.40 -0.49 5.65
C VAL A 97 -12.43 -1.59 4.59
N SER A 98 -11.47 -1.57 3.68
CA SER A 98 -11.31 -2.63 2.70
C SER A 98 -10.19 -3.59 3.12
N GLU A 99 -10.29 -4.83 2.65
CA GLU A 99 -9.22 -5.80 2.81
C GLU A 99 -8.14 -5.56 1.75
N VAL A 100 -6.88 -5.64 2.16
CA VAL A 100 -5.73 -5.49 1.26
C VAL A 100 -5.08 -6.86 1.05
N ASN A 101 -4.75 -7.52 2.16
CA ASN A 101 -4.14 -8.84 2.17
C ASN A 101 -4.49 -9.56 3.47
N ARG A 102 -4.42 -10.89 3.46
CA ARG A 102 -4.70 -11.74 4.63
C ARG A 102 -3.68 -11.58 5.76
N ASP A 103 -2.45 -11.13 5.44
CA ASP A 103 -1.35 -10.94 6.40
C ASP A 103 -0.26 -10.01 5.85
N VAL A 104 0.56 -9.45 6.74
CA VAL A 104 1.67 -8.53 6.41
C VAL A 104 2.72 -9.17 5.49
N GLY A 105 2.95 -10.49 5.61
CA GLY A 105 3.89 -11.21 4.76
C GLY A 105 3.40 -11.33 3.32
N SER A 106 2.09 -11.55 3.13
CA SER A 106 1.45 -11.59 1.81
C SER A 106 1.44 -10.21 1.17
N PHE A 107 1.11 -9.15 1.93
CA PHE A 107 1.27 -7.76 1.48
C PHE A 107 2.70 -7.46 1.04
N THR A 108 3.69 -7.86 1.85
CA THR A 108 5.12 -7.66 1.55
C THR A 108 5.54 -8.34 0.24
N ARG A 109 5.06 -9.56 -0.02
CA ARG A 109 5.33 -10.28 -1.28
C ARG A 109 4.66 -9.61 -2.47
N CYS A 110 3.43 -9.13 -2.33
CA CYS A 110 2.76 -8.35 -3.39
C CYS A 110 3.56 -7.10 -3.73
N VAL A 111 3.95 -6.29 -2.73
CA VAL A 111 4.75 -5.08 -2.95
C VAL A 111 6.09 -5.42 -3.61
N ALA A 112 6.77 -6.47 -3.17
CA ALA A 112 8.02 -6.91 -3.79
C ALA A 112 7.83 -7.28 -5.27
N ALA A 113 6.81 -8.06 -5.60
CA ALA A 113 6.54 -8.51 -6.97
C ALA A 113 6.09 -7.37 -7.89
N VAL A 114 5.29 -6.44 -7.37
CA VAL A 114 4.88 -5.24 -8.12
C VAL A 114 6.09 -4.34 -8.41
N ILE A 115 6.98 -4.13 -7.43
CA ILE A 115 8.21 -3.36 -7.66
C ILE A 115 9.16 -4.09 -8.61
N ASP A 116 9.25 -5.41 -8.57
CA ASP A 116 10.08 -6.21 -9.50
C ASP A 116 9.63 -6.07 -10.96
N ARG A 117 8.33 -5.80 -11.18
CA ARG A 117 7.77 -5.53 -12.51
C ARG A 117 8.12 -4.12 -13.05
N PHE A 118 8.66 -3.22 -12.21
CA PHE A 118 9.01 -1.87 -12.61
C PHE A 118 10.31 -1.84 -13.45
N PRO A 119 10.42 -1.00 -14.51
CA PRO A 119 9.48 0.02 -14.97
C PRO A 119 8.23 -0.55 -15.62
N PHE A 120 7.12 0.17 -15.46
CA PHE A 120 5.81 -0.24 -15.95
C PHE A 120 5.58 0.04 -17.42
N TYR A 121 6.15 1.14 -17.91
CA TYR A 121 5.93 1.64 -19.26
C TYR A 121 7.25 1.84 -19.99
N GLU A 122 7.22 1.67 -21.30
CA GLU A 122 8.28 2.12 -22.19
C GLU A 122 7.94 3.55 -22.69
N GLU A 123 8.92 4.25 -23.27
CA GLU A 123 8.76 5.65 -23.72
C GLU A 123 7.61 5.83 -24.72
N ASP A 124 7.34 4.80 -25.52
CA ASP A 124 6.31 4.79 -26.57
C ASP A 124 5.05 4.00 -26.19
N SER A 125 4.87 3.66 -24.91
CA SER A 125 3.70 2.87 -24.50
C SER A 125 2.39 3.64 -24.65
N ASP A 126 1.37 2.96 -25.18
CA ASP A 126 0.04 3.51 -25.42
C ASP A 126 -0.99 3.05 -24.39
N GLU A 127 -2.22 3.57 -24.49
CA GLU A 127 -3.31 3.26 -23.58
C GLU A 127 -3.64 1.75 -23.55
N GLU A 128 -3.57 1.04 -24.67
CA GLU A 128 -3.85 -0.41 -24.72
C GLU A 128 -2.80 -1.17 -23.92
N GLU A 129 -1.54 -0.77 -24.03
CA GLU A 129 -0.46 -1.32 -23.22
C GLU A 129 -0.61 -1.02 -21.72
N PHE A 130 -1.13 0.16 -21.35
CA PHE A 130 -1.42 0.49 -19.95
C PHE A 130 -2.48 -0.43 -19.36
N TRP A 131 -3.58 -0.67 -20.09
CA TRP A 131 -4.63 -1.60 -19.67
C TRP A 131 -4.11 -3.04 -19.56
N ARG A 132 -3.27 -3.48 -20.51
CA ARG A 132 -2.63 -4.81 -20.46
C ARG A 132 -1.75 -4.95 -19.24
N LEU A 133 -0.88 -3.96 -18.98
CA LEU A 133 -0.04 -3.92 -17.78
C LEU A 133 -0.89 -3.98 -16.49
N ALA A 134 -1.95 -3.17 -16.40
CA ALA A 134 -2.83 -3.20 -15.24
C ALA A 134 -3.44 -4.60 -15.04
N GLY A 135 -3.79 -5.30 -16.11
CA GLY A 135 -4.16 -6.71 -16.06
C GLY A 135 -3.07 -7.61 -15.46
N GLU A 136 -1.82 -7.46 -15.92
CA GLU A 136 -0.66 -8.19 -15.38
C GLU A 136 -0.46 -7.92 -13.87
N LEU A 137 -0.59 -6.65 -13.44
CA LEU A 137 -0.46 -6.26 -12.03
C LEU A 137 -1.56 -6.88 -11.16
N ARG A 138 -2.81 -6.91 -11.65
CA ARG A 138 -3.92 -7.60 -10.98
C ARG A 138 -3.63 -9.09 -10.81
N ASP A 139 -3.10 -9.73 -11.85
CA ASP A 139 -2.75 -11.16 -11.81
C ASP A 139 -1.60 -11.43 -10.83
N ILE A 140 -0.59 -10.56 -10.79
CA ILE A 140 0.50 -10.63 -9.80
C ILE A 140 -0.09 -10.58 -8.39
N VAL A 141 -0.87 -9.56 -8.05
CA VAL A 141 -1.46 -9.40 -6.71
C VAL A 141 -2.31 -10.62 -6.33
N ARG A 142 -3.16 -11.10 -7.26
CA ARG A 142 -4.03 -12.26 -7.04
C ARG A 142 -3.24 -13.55 -6.81
N SER A 143 -2.07 -13.70 -7.43
CA SER A 143 -1.24 -14.91 -7.28
C SER A 143 -0.66 -15.08 -5.87
N TYR A 144 -0.39 -13.97 -5.18
CA TYR A 144 0.20 -13.98 -3.83
C TYR A 144 -0.83 -14.02 -2.70
N ASP A 145 -2.06 -13.57 -2.97
CA ASP A 145 -3.15 -13.64 -2.01
C ASP A 145 -4.52 -13.90 -2.65
N PRO A 146 -4.77 -15.14 -3.09
CA PRO A 146 -5.99 -15.51 -3.79
C PRO A 146 -7.24 -15.22 -2.94
N GLY A 147 -8.17 -14.45 -3.50
CA GLY A 147 -9.46 -14.13 -2.87
C GLY A 147 -9.47 -12.86 -2.01
N LYS A 148 -8.34 -12.13 -1.91
CA LYS A 148 -8.25 -10.86 -1.16
C LYS A 148 -8.22 -9.62 -2.04
N TYR A 149 -8.32 -9.81 -3.35
CA TYR A 149 -8.54 -8.72 -4.29
C TYR A 149 -10.00 -8.26 -4.20
N ALA A 150 -10.23 -7.06 -3.67
CA ALA A 150 -11.55 -6.43 -3.60
C ALA A 150 -11.64 -5.33 -4.67
N GLU A 151 -12.76 -5.28 -5.39
CA GLU A 151 -13.13 -4.13 -6.23
C GLU A 151 -13.18 -2.87 -5.36
N ASP A 152 -12.72 -1.74 -5.88
CA ASP A 152 -12.54 -0.46 -5.18
C ASP A 152 -11.63 -0.56 -3.92
N GLY A 153 -10.84 -1.63 -3.84
CA GLY A 153 -9.85 -1.85 -2.78
C GLY A 153 -8.51 -1.22 -3.13
N PHE A 154 -7.58 -1.24 -2.17
CA PHE A 154 -6.22 -0.68 -2.32
C PHE A 154 -5.52 -1.12 -3.62
N TRP A 155 -5.48 -2.43 -3.88
CA TRP A 155 -4.80 -2.96 -5.07
C TRP A 155 -5.56 -2.69 -6.36
N ASP A 156 -6.89 -2.54 -6.29
CA ASP A 156 -7.71 -2.24 -7.46
C ASP A 156 -7.49 -0.79 -7.89
N LEU A 157 -7.55 0.16 -6.96
CA LEU A 157 -7.23 1.56 -7.19
C LEU A 157 -5.81 1.73 -7.75
N PHE A 158 -4.82 1.04 -7.16
CA PHE A 158 -3.45 1.02 -7.70
C PHE A 158 -3.38 0.53 -9.16
N CYS A 159 -4.15 -0.51 -9.51
CA CYS A 159 -4.17 -1.03 -10.88
C CYS A 159 -4.94 -0.12 -11.84
N GLU A 160 -5.97 0.60 -11.38
CA GLU A 160 -6.68 1.62 -12.16
C GLU A 160 -5.77 2.82 -12.45
N ASP A 161 -4.96 3.26 -11.48
CA ASP A 161 -3.97 4.32 -11.68
C ASP A 161 -2.87 3.87 -12.66
N ALA A 162 -2.48 2.59 -12.61
CA ALA A 162 -1.60 2.00 -13.62
C ALA A 162 -2.25 1.98 -15.02
N ALA A 163 -3.54 1.68 -15.11
CA ALA A 163 -4.26 1.68 -16.39
C ALA A 163 -4.40 3.09 -16.99
N GLN A 164 -4.43 4.12 -16.14
CA GLN A 164 -4.46 5.54 -16.54
C GLN A 164 -3.07 6.10 -16.86
N GLY A 165 -2.01 5.31 -16.71
CA GLY A 165 -0.63 5.73 -17.01
C GLY A 165 -0.02 6.64 -15.95
N TYR A 166 -0.57 6.71 -14.73
CA TYR A 166 -0.10 7.63 -13.69
C TYR A 166 1.33 7.37 -13.19
N TYR A 167 1.88 6.18 -13.46
CA TYR A 167 3.27 5.87 -13.09
C TYR A 167 4.27 6.03 -14.25
N SER A 168 3.84 6.63 -15.39
CA SER A 168 4.72 6.96 -16.52
C SER A 168 5.79 7.96 -16.10
N ASP A 169 5.37 9.00 -15.39
CA ASP A 169 6.21 9.91 -14.62
C ASP A 169 6.01 9.63 -13.13
N TRP A 170 6.62 8.55 -12.61
CA TRP A 170 6.49 8.01 -11.23
C TRP A 170 6.68 8.99 -10.04
N ASP A 171 6.86 10.27 -10.31
CA ASP A 171 6.79 11.42 -9.40
C ASP A 171 5.34 11.89 -9.13
N TYR A 172 4.32 11.26 -9.75
CA TYR A 172 2.92 11.61 -9.52
C TYR A 172 2.50 11.30 -8.07
N PRO A 173 1.89 12.26 -7.33
CA PRO A 173 1.55 12.10 -5.92
C PRO A 173 0.37 11.16 -5.63
N GLY A 174 -0.24 10.55 -6.66
CA GLY A 174 -1.55 9.91 -6.55
C GLY A 174 -2.67 10.94 -6.34
N PRO A 175 -3.95 10.55 -6.52
CA PRO A 175 -5.08 11.37 -6.09
C PRO A 175 -5.19 11.54 -4.57
#